data_AF-A0A9D4PUS8-F1
#
_entry.id   AF-A0A9D4PUS8-F1
#
_cell.length_a   1.000
_cell.length_b   1.000
_cell.length_c   1.000
_cell.angle_alpha   90.00
_cell.angle_beta   90.00
_cell.angle_gamma   90.00
#
_symmetry.space_group_name_H-M   'P 1'
#
loop_
_entity.id
_entity.type
_entity.pdbx_description
1 polymer ?
#
loop_
_entity_poly.entity_id
_entity_poly.type
_entity_poly.pdbx_seq_one_letter_code
_entity_poly.pdbx_strand_id
1 'polypeptide(L)' 'MNAVVKSEEKRKHDRLKASRDNDVWQLRSKPPEDWNAPVPEWMAKKFEQSYIAAVAKKEEAKSSCCIS' A
#
# COMPACT_ATOMS: atom_id res chain seq x y z
N MET A 1 27.63 27.64 7.79
CA MET A 1 26.99 26.43 8.35
C MET A 1 25.53 26.64 8.76
N ASN A 2 25.15 27.75 9.40
CA ASN A 2 23.76 27.95 9.89
C ASN A 2 22.68 28.08 8.79
N ALA A 3 23.03 28.52 7.58
CA ALA A 3 22.07 28.65 6.48
C ALA A 3 21.52 27.29 6.01
N VAL A 4 22.38 26.26 5.98
CA VAL A 4 22.01 24.89 5.57
C VAL A 4 21.14 24.23 6.63
N VAL A 5 21.47 24.41 7.92
CA VAL A 5 20.65 23.89 9.02
C VAL A 5 19.22 24.44 8.94
N LYS A 6 19.07 25.75 8.74
CA LYS A 6 17.76 26.40 8.58
C LYS A 6 16.98 25.90 7.36
N SER A 7 17.65 25.65 6.23
CA SER A 7 16.97 25.13 5.05
C SER A 7 16.45 23.71 5.24
N GLU A 8 17.19 22.85 5.96
CA GLU A 8 16.74 21.49 6.25
C GLU A 8 15.61 21.46 7.31
N GLU A 9 15.68 22.31 8.34
CA GLU A 9 14.60 22.47 9.31
C GLU A 9 13.29 22.88 8.65
N LYS A 10 13.34 23.83 7.69
CA LYS A 10 12.19 24.25 6.91
C LYS A 10 11.62 23.09 6.08
N ARG A 11 12.46 22.33 5.37
CA ARG A 11 12.01 21.17 4.58
C ARG A 11 11.34 20.11 5.45
N LYS A 12 11.90 19.84 6.64
CA LYS A 12 11.31 18.91 7.61
C LYS A 12 9.94 19.39 8.06
N HIS A 13 9.82 20.68 8.41
CA HIS A 13 8.56 21.28 8.80
C HIS A 13 7.52 21.18 7.69
N ASP A 14 7.86 21.57 6.46
CA ASP A 14 6.93 21.59 5.33
C ASP A 14 6.42 20.18 4.98
N ARG A 15 7.28 19.16 5.08
CA ARG A 15 6.89 17.75 4.89
C ARG A 15 5.92 17.26 5.98
N LEU A 16 6.13 17.64 7.24
CA LEU A 16 5.25 17.29 8.34
C LEU A 16 3.92 18.05 8.29
N LYS A 17 3.96 19.32 7.87
CA LYS A 17 2.78 20.19 7.71
C LYS A 17 1.79 19.59 6.73
N ALA A 18 2.25 19.08 5.58
CA ALA A 18 1.38 18.45 4.59
C ALA A 18 0.58 17.25 5.14
N SER A 19 1.14 16.48 6.08
CA SER A 19 0.43 15.38 6.73
C SER A 19 -0.53 15.84 7.83
N ARG A 20 -0.26 16.97 8.48
CA ARG A 20 -1.07 17.50 9.59
C ARG A 20 -2.22 18.38 9.13
N ASP A 21 -1.99 19.12 8.04
CA ASP A 21 -2.98 19.99 7.40
C ASP A 21 -3.96 19.17 6.51
N ASN A 22 -3.75 17.85 6.39
CA ASN A 22 -4.64 16.98 5.66
C ASN A 22 -5.98 16.84 6.39
N ASP A 23 -7.05 17.30 5.76
CA ASP A 23 -8.43 17.25 6.26
C ASP A 23 -9.16 15.95 5.89
N VAL A 24 -8.66 15.22 4.89
CA VAL A 24 -9.23 13.96 4.39
C VAL A 24 -8.85 12.77 5.29
N TRP A 25 -7.60 12.73 5.76
CA TRP A 25 -7.06 11.57 6.48
C TRP A 25 -6.63 11.92 7.91
N GLN A 26 -7.27 11.28 8.89
CA GLN A 26 -6.88 11.39 10.29
C GLN A 26 -5.66 10.53 10.62
N LEU A 27 -4.79 11.05 11.49
CA LEU A 27 -3.65 10.29 12.04
C LEU A 27 -4.16 9.16 12.92
N ARG A 28 -3.84 7.91 12.57
CA ARG A 28 -4.28 6.71 13.31
C ARG A 28 -3.19 6.25 14.27
N SER A 29 -3.57 5.87 15.48
CA SER A 29 -2.67 5.31 16.50
C SER A 29 -2.50 3.79 16.39
N LYS A 30 -3.51 3.11 15.83
CA LYS A 30 -3.54 1.67 15.61
C LYS A 30 -4.13 1.37 14.22
N PRO A 31 -3.78 0.23 13.61
CA PRO A 31 -4.49 -0.23 12.43
C PRO A 31 -5.98 -0.46 12.75
N PRO A 32 -6.86 -0.39 11.75
CA PRO A 32 -8.25 -0.84 11.90
C PRO A 32 -8.34 -2.28 12.44
N GLU A 33 -9.37 -2.58 13.21
CA GLU A 33 -9.58 -3.94 13.77
C GLU A 33 -9.67 -4.99 12.65
N ASP A 34 -10.40 -4.66 11.59
CA ASP A 34 -10.60 -5.54 10.43
C ASP A 34 -9.52 -5.38 9.35
N TRP A 35 -8.33 -4.87 9.70
CA TRP A 35 -7.24 -4.69 8.72
C TRP A 35 -6.85 -6.00 8.03
N ASN A 36 -6.93 -7.11 8.75
CA ASN A 36 -6.65 -8.46 8.23
C ASN A 36 -7.91 -9.25 7.88
N ALA A 37 -9.04 -8.57 7.67
CA ALA A 37 -10.25 -9.24 7.21
C ALA A 37 -10.03 -9.84 5.81
N PRO A 38 -10.69 -10.97 5.50
CA PRO A 38 -10.62 -11.55 4.17
C PRO A 38 -11.13 -10.56 3.12
N VAL A 39 -10.59 -10.67 1.91
CA VAL A 39 -10.99 -9.80 0.79
C VAL A 39 -12.49 -9.96 0.53
N PRO A 40 -13.27 -8.87 0.40
CA PRO A 40 -14.69 -8.95 0.11
C PRO A 40 -14.98 -9.71 -1.21
N GLU A 41 -16.08 -10.47 -1.21
CA GLU A 41 -16.48 -11.34 -2.32
C GLU A 41 -16.57 -10.63 -3.69
N TRP A 42 -17.11 -9.41 -3.72
CA TRP A 42 -17.23 -8.63 -4.96
C TRP A 42 -15.87 -8.24 -5.54
N MET A 43 -14.87 -8.04 -4.67
CA MET A 43 -13.52 -7.66 -5.05
C MET A 43 -12.76 -8.89 -5.55
N ALA A 44 -12.91 -10.04 -4.87
CA ALA A 44 -12.34 -11.32 -5.31
C ALA A 44 -12.79 -11.67 -6.74
N LYS A 45 -14.10 -11.57 -7.03
CA LYS A 45 -14.65 -11.80 -8.38
C LYS A 45 -14.07 -10.88 -9.45
N LYS A 46 -13.81 -9.61 -9.11
CA LYS A 46 -13.17 -8.67 -10.03
C LYS A 46 -11.71 -9.06 -10.31
N PHE A 47 -11.00 -9.57 -9.30
CA PHE A 47 -9.61 -10.02 -9.46
C PHE A 47 -9.48 -11.26 -10.33
N GLU A 48 -10.44 -12.18 -10.29
CA GLU A 48 -10.40 -13.44 -11.07
C GLU A 48 -10.20 -13.24 -12.58
N GLN A 49 -10.73 -12.15 -13.13
CA GLN A 49 -10.65 -11.80 -14.55
C GLN A 49 -9.44 -10.90 -14.89
N SER A 50 -8.67 -10.48 -13.89
CA SER A 50 -7.51 -9.60 -14.10
C SER A 50 -6.36 -10.34 -14.79
N TYR A 51 -5.54 -9.58 -15.52
CA TYR A 51 -4.32 -10.12 -16.14
C TYR A 51 -3.40 -10.78 -15.11
N ILE A 52 -3.28 -10.20 -13.91
CA ILE A 52 -2.44 -10.73 -12.84
C ILE A 52 -2.93 -12.11 -12.40
N ALA A 53 -4.23 -12.29 -12.21
CA ALA A 53 -4.80 -13.59 -11.87
C ALA A 53 -4.58 -14.63 -12.99
N ALA A 54 -4.68 -14.22 -14.26
CA ALA A 54 -4.40 -15.09 -15.39
C ALA A 54 -2.92 -15.50 -15.48
N VAL A 55 -1.99 -14.59 -15.16
CA VAL A 55 -0.56 -14.91 -15.11
C VAL A 55 -0.24 -15.81 -13.92
N ALA A 56 -0.75 -15.50 -12.73
CA ALA A 56 -0.55 -16.33 -11.54
C ALA A 56 -0.97 -17.78 -11.76
N LYS A 57 -2.17 -18.01 -12.32
CA LYS A 57 -2.67 -19.35 -12.69
C LYS A 57 -1.74 -20.08 -13.67
N LYS A 58 -1.15 -19.35 -14.63
CA LYS A 58 -0.19 -19.92 -15.59
C LYS A 58 1.12 -20.31 -14.91
N GLU A 59 1.64 -19.48 -14.00
CA GLU A 59 2.85 -19.78 -13.25
C GLU A 59 2.66 -20.95 -12.28
N GLU A 60 1.51 -21.03 -11.60
CA GLU A 60 1.13 -22.18 -10.77
C GLU A 60 1.09 -23.47 -11.60
N ALA A 61 0.44 -23.46 -12.77
CA ALA A 61 0.40 -24.61 -13.66
C ALA A 61 1.78 -25.04 -14.18
N LYS A 62 2.66 -24.08 -14.50
CA LYS A 62 4.05 -24.38 -14.88
C LYS A 62 4.82 -25.00 -13.72
N SER A 63 4.70 -24.43 -12.52
CA SER A 63 5.40 -24.95 -11.33
C SER A 63 4.96 -26.37 -10.96
N SER A 64 3.67 -26.69 -11.14
CA SER A 64 3.14 -28.05 -10.92
C SER A 64 3.69 -29.06 -11.93
N CYS A 65 4.04 -28.65 -13.15
CA CYS A 65 4.63 -29.52 -14.17
C CYS A 65 6.08 -29.90 -13.83
N CYS A 66 6.80 -29.07 -13.05
CA CYS A 66 8.21 -29.26 -12.75
C CYS A 66 8.50 -30.05 -11.45
N ILE A 67 7.45 -30.52 -10.77
CA ILE A 67 7.54 -31.34 -9.55
C ILE A 67 7.25 -32.83 -9.86
N SER A 68 6.85 -33.17 -11.09
CA SER A 68 6.67 -34.56 -11.57
C SER A 68 7.83 -35.04 -12.43
#